data_AF-R7YM67-F1
#
_entry.id   AF-R7YM67-F1
#
_cell.length_a   1.000
_cell.length_b   1.000
_cell.length_c   1.000
_cell.angle_alpha   90.00
_cell.angle_beta   90.00
_cell.angle_gamma   90.00
#
_symmetry.space_group_name_H-M   'P 1'
#
loop_
_entity.id
_entity.type
_entity.pdbx_description
1 polymer ?
#
loop_
_entity_poly.entity_id
_entity_poly.type
_entity_poly.pdbx_seq_one_letter_code
_entity_poly.pdbx_strand_id
1 'polypeptide(L)'
;METIKDAAKSVTGSGSGDKPGEFESGFTVPVFHQKVPGLQSEMGPQPLSDRIPTPEGGSQLYKAAGKLEGRKALITGGDSGIGRSIAILFAMEGADSFIVYLPEEEKDAQETKKKVEEYGRKCYLHATDLTSKENCKAVVEAALEKMGSINILVNNAAFQMMQQDIKDLPEDQWIKTFNTNIHPYFYLAKYTLPHMKRGDTIINNASINAYIGRPDLLDYTSTKGAIVAFTRGLSNQYVGRGIRVNAVAPGPVWTPLIPSTMTDEAMKEFTSPMGRPSQPSEIATCFVFLASTDSSSISGQTLHPNGGTIVNG
;
A
#
# COMPACT_ATOMS: atom_id res chain seq x y z
N MET A 1 25.91 -10.61 5.40
CA MET A 1 24.60 -11.17 5.05
C MET A 1 24.34 -12.53 5.70
N GLU A 2 25.36 -13.28 6.15
CA GLU A 2 25.15 -14.53 6.93
C GLU A 2 24.73 -14.30 8.39
N THR A 3 25.11 -13.19 9.02
CA THR A 3 24.89 -12.94 10.45
C THR A 3 23.44 -12.66 10.88
N ILE A 4 22.50 -12.52 9.93
CA ILE A 4 21.06 -12.35 10.23
C ILE A 4 20.32 -13.69 10.20
N LYS A 5 20.86 -14.71 9.51
CA LYS A 5 20.23 -16.04 9.41
C LYS A 5 20.26 -16.81 10.74
N ASP A 6 21.24 -16.53 11.60
CA ASP A 6 21.41 -17.27 12.86
C ASP A 6 20.58 -16.72 14.03
N ALA A 7 20.19 -15.45 13.99
CA ALA A 7 19.36 -14.86 15.05
C ALA A 7 17.90 -15.39 15.02
N ALA A 8 17.40 -15.80 13.86
CA ALA A 8 16.03 -16.29 13.69
C ALA A 8 15.82 -17.75 14.16
N LYS A 9 16.89 -18.52 14.43
CA LYS A 9 16.79 -19.96 14.74
C LYS A 9 16.69 -20.31 16.23
N SER A 10 16.79 -19.34 17.15
CA SER A 10 16.92 -19.64 18.59
C SER A 10 15.65 -19.47 19.43
N VAL A 11 14.50 -19.18 18.82
CA VAL A 11 13.22 -19.03 19.54
C VAL A 11 12.19 -20.04 19.04
N THR A 12 12.40 -21.32 19.34
CA THR A 12 11.36 -22.35 19.26
C THR A 12 11.00 -22.79 20.69
N GLY A 13 10.21 -21.95 21.35
CA GLY A 13 9.51 -22.32 22.57
C GLY A 13 8.40 -23.32 22.25
N SER A 14 8.37 -24.41 23.02
CA SER A 14 7.39 -25.48 23.01
C SER A 14 5.97 -25.00 23.37
N GLY A 15 4.96 -25.31 22.54
CA GLY A 15 3.54 -25.21 22.90
C GLY A 15 2.59 -25.47 21.72
N SER A 16 1.73 -26.50 21.84
CA SER A 16 0.57 -26.89 21.00
C SER A 16 0.75 -27.00 19.47
N GLY A 17 0.30 -28.11 18.88
CA GLY A 17 0.37 -28.39 17.43
C GLY A 17 -0.56 -27.55 16.53
N ASP A 18 -0.90 -26.33 16.93
CA ASP A 18 -1.68 -25.38 16.11
C ASP A 18 -0.74 -24.45 15.33
N LYS A 19 -1.13 -24.11 14.10
CA LYS A 19 -0.37 -23.18 13.26
C LYS A 19 -0.44 -21.76 13.88
N PRO A 20 0.66 -20.99 13.91
CA PRO A 20 0.65 -19.62 14.41
C PRO A 20 -0.39 -18.75 13.68
N GLY A 21 -1.06 -17.86 14.41
CA GLY A 21 -1.99 -16.88 13.83
C GLY A 21 -1.29 -15.81 12.98
N GLU A 22 -2.04 -15.09 12.14
CA GLU A 22 -1.49 -14.14 11.15
C GLU A 22 -0.63 -13.00 11.74
N PHE A 23 -0.79 -12.71 13.04
CA PHE A 23 -0.01 -11.72 13.79
C PHE A 23 1.08 -12.31 14.68
N GLU A 24 1.20 -13.62 14.74
CA GLU A 24 2.17 -14.33 15.58
C GLU A 24 3.47 -14.59 14.83
N SER A 25 4.58 -14.58 15.56
CA SER A 25 5.88 -14.91 14.98
C SER A 25 5.88 -16.37 14.51
N GLY A 26 6.44 -16.63 13.34
CA GLY A 26 6.40 -17.95 12.70
C GLY A 26 5.22 -18.15 11.74
N PHE A 27 4.31 -17.18 11.61
CA PHE A 27 3.30 -17.21 10.54
C PHE A 27 3.97 -17.14 9.16
N THR A 28 3.64 -18.12 8.32
CA THR A 28 4.12 -18.21 6.94
C THR A 28 2.94 -18.13 5.96
N VAL A 29 3.15 -17.45 4.84
CA VAL A 29 2.17 -17.42 3.76
C VAL A 29 2.22 -18.73 2.96
N PRO A 30 1.09 -19.20 2.44
CA PRO A 30 1.08 -20.38 1.57
C PRO A 30 1.67 -20.04 0.19
N VAL A 31 2.22 -21.06 -0.45
CA VAL A 31 2.79 -20.97 -1.79
C VAL A 31 1.74 -21.39 -2.79
N PHE A 32 1.31 -20.44 -3.62
CA PHE A 32 0.43 -20.67 -4.76
C PHE A 32 0.57 -19.51 -5.74
N HIS A 33 0.11 -19.70 -6.97
CA HIS A 33 0.26 -18.72 -8.05
C HIS A 33 -1.07 -18.19 -8.55
N GLN A 34 -1.09 -16.91 -8.89
CA GLN A 34 -2.21 -16.25 -9.57
C GLN A 34 -1.71 -15.52 -10.83
N LYS A 35 -2.63 -15.15 -11.72
CA LYS A 35 -2.30 -14.23 -12.82
C LYS A 35 -2.27 -12.80 -12.28
N VAL A 36 -1.34 -11.98 -12.77
CA VAL A 36 -1.32 -10.52 -12.53
C VAL A 36 -2.64 -9.91 -13.02
N PRO A 37 -3.27 -8.99 -12.26
CA PRO A 37 -2.75 -8.34 -11.04
C PRO A 37 -2.86 -9.18 -9.75
N GLY A 38 -3.62 -10.27 -9.79
CA GLY A 38 -3.97 -11.10 -8.63
C GLY A 38 -5.30 -10.66 -8.03
N LEU A 39 -6.04 -11.60 -7.44
CA LEU A 39 -7.33 -11.36 -6.82
C LEU A 39 -7.27 -11.76 -5.35
N GLN A 40 -7.58 -10.81 -4.45
CA GLN A 40 -7.66 -11.06 -3.02
C GLN A 40 -8.76 -12.07 -2.71
N SER A 41 -9.87 -12.03 -3.44
CA SER A 41 -10.96 -13.01 -3.27
C SER A 41 -10.57 -14.46 -3.57
N GLU A 42 -9.42 -14.69 -4.21
CA GLU A 42 -8.87 -16.03 -4.52
C GLU A 42 -7.70 -16.43 -3.61
N MET A 43 -7.37 -15.62 -2.61
CA MET A 43 -6.32 -15.92 -1.64
C MET A 43 -6.85 -16.80 -0.49
N GLY A 44 -5.98 -17.62 0.07
CA GLY A 44 -6.22 -18.32 1.34
C GLY A 44 -4.90 -18.48 2.09
N PRO A 45 -4.74 -17.98 3.34
CA PRO A 45 -5.71 -17.22 4.12
C PRO A 45 -5.97 -15.82 3.54
N GLN A 46 -7.11 -15.24 3.90
CA GLN A 46 -7.50 -13.90 3.49
C GLN A 46 -6.66 -12.84 4.22
N PRO A 47 -6.15 -11.81 3.52
CA PRO A 47 -5.47 -10.68 4.18
C PRO A 47 -6.39 -9.95 5.16
N LEU A 48 -5.90 -9.70 6.38
CA LEU A 48 -6.65 -8.97 7.41
C LEU A 48 -6.66 -7.47 7.07
N SER A 49 -7.86 -6.93 6.85
CA SER A 49 -8.02 -5.56 6.31
C SER A 49 -8.41 -4.50 7.34
N ASP A 50 -8.99 -4.91 8.48
CA ASP A 50 -9.49 -4.03 9.54
C ASP A 50 -9.10 -4.47 10.96
N ARG A 51 -8.36 -5.57 11.10
CA ARG A 51 -7.89 -6.07 12.40
C ARG A 51 -6.42 -5.75 12.61
N ILE A 52 -6.03 -5.45 13.84
CA ILE A 52 -4.65 -5.14 14.25
C ILE A 52 -4.24 -6.06 15.42
N PRO A 53 -2.93 -6.28 15.64
CA PRO A 53 -2.46 -7.10 16.76
C PRO A 53 -2.83 -6.47 18.11
N THR A 54 -2.99 -7.33 19.12
CA THR A 54 -3.16 -6.96 20.54
C THR A 54 -1.87 -7.19 21.32
N PRO A 55 -1.61 -6.44 22.41
CA PRO A 55 -0.44 -6.68 23.27
C PRO A 55 -0.38 -8.10 23.84
N GLU A 56 -1.53 -8.73 24.09
CA GLU A 56 -1.66 -10.06 24.68
C GLU A 56 -1.57 -11.19 23.64
N GLY A 57 -1.37 -10.88 22.35
CA GLY A 57 -1.47 -11.83 21.25
C GLY A 57 -2.89 -11.98 20.70
N GLY A 58 -2.99 -12.36 19.42
CA GLY A 58 -4.25 -12.40 18.66
C GLY A 58 -4.53 -11.10 17.89
N SER A 59 -5.82 -10.81 17.66
CA SER A 59 -6.25 -9.65 16.88
C SER A 59 -7.51 -8.97 17.42
N GLN A 60 -7.55 -7.65 17.32
CA GLN A 60 -8.74 -6.85 17.60
C GLN A 60 -9.12 -6.02 16.37
N LEU A 61 -10.39 -5.63 16.28
CA LEU A 61 -10.81 -4.64 15.30
C LEU A 61 -10.09 -3.31 15.55
N TYR A 62 -9.67 -2.62 14.48
CA TYR A 62 -9.14 -1.28 14.55
C TYR A 62 -10.12 -0.33 15.26
N LYS A 63 -9.61 0.52 16.16
CA LYS A 63 -10.44 1.47 16.92
C LYS A 63 -10.29 2.86 16.33
N ALA A 64 -11.28 3.28 15.55
CA ALA A 64 -11.31 4.60 14.96
C ALA A 64 -11.62 5.70 16.00
N ALA A 65 -11.18 6.91 15.72
CA ALA A 65 -11.37 8.08 16.57
C ALA A 65 -11.98 9.29 15.82
N GLY A 66 -12.53 9.06 14.62
CA GLY A 66 -13.12 10.11 13.77
C GLY A 66 -12.07 11.07 13.19
N LYS A 67 -10.85 10.57 12.95
CA LYS A 67 -9.69 11.40 12.55
C LYS A 67 -9.83 12.03 11.16
N LEU A 68 -10.69 11.48 10.32
CA LEU A 68 -10.85 11.86 8.92
C LEU A 68 -12.30 12.26 8.58
N GLU A 69 -13.07 12.69 9.58
CA GLU A 69 -14.48 13.05 9.40
C GLU A 69 -14.67 14.05 8.25
N GLY A 70 -15.55 13.67 7.31
CA GLY A 70 -15.90 14.49 6.15
C GLY A 70 -14.85 14.54 5.03
N ARG A 71 -13.65 13.96 5.21
CA ARG A 71 -12.57 13.98 4.21
C ARG A 71 -12.92 13.12 2.99
N LYS A 72 -12.41 13.52 1.82
CA LYS A 72 -12.58 12.81 0.54
C LYS A 72 -11.25 12.25 0.05
N ALA A 73 -11.15 10.94 -0.09
CA ALA A 73 -9.93 10.25 -0.48
C ALA A 73 -10.02 9.67 -1.91
N LEU A 74 -9.06 10.01 -2.77
CA LEU A 74 -8.82 9.32 -4.03
C LEU A 74 -7.71 8.29 -3.81
N ILE A 75 -8.00 7.01 -4.02
CA ILE A 75 -7.10 5.88 -3.71
C ILE A 75 -6.90 5.03 -4.97
N THR A 76 -5.65 4.89 -5.42
CA THR A 76 -5.32 3.97 -6.53
C THR A 76 -4.93 2.59 -6.03
N GLY A 77 -5.36 1.53 -6.73
CA GLY A 77 -5.21 0.14 -6.27
C GLY A 77 -5.92 -0.10 -4.94
N GLY A 78 -7.09 0.53 -4.76
CA GLY A 78 -7.88 0.45 -3.52
C GLY A 78 -8.81 -0.76 -3.45
N ASP A 79 -8.87 -1.57 -4.51
CA ASP A 79 -9.67 -2.79 -4.62
C ASP A 79 -9.20 -3.90 -3.68
N SER A 80 -7.90 -3.99 -3.38
CA SER A 80 -7.30 -5.10 -2.64
C SER A 80 -6.08 -4.68 -1.81
N GLY A 81 -5.55 -5.63 -1.02
CA GLY A 81 -4.32 -5.49 -0.25
C GLY A 81 -4.28 -4.26 0.66
N ILE A 82 -3.17 -3.53 0.58
CA ILE A 82 -2.95 -2.30 1.36
C ILE A 82 -4.01 -1.25 1.02
N GLY A 83 -4.34 -1.08 -0.26
CA GLY A 83 -5.31 -0.07 -0.69
C GLY A 83 -6.73 -0.33 -0.16
N ARG A 84 -7.18 -1.59 -0.16
CA ARG A 84 -8.44 -2.00 0.48
C ARG A 84 -8.46 -1.64 1.96
N SER A 85 -7.36 -1.92 2.66
CA SER A 85 -7.27 -1.62 4.10
C SER A 85 -7.25 -0.11 4.35
N ILE A 86 -6.58 0.67 3.50
CA ILE A 86 -6.63 2.14 3.56
C ILE A 86 -8.07 2.62 3.41
N ALA A 87 -8.80 2.15 2.40
CA ALA A 87 -10.18 2.56 2.17
C ALA A 87 -11.09 2.21 3.37
N ILE A 88 -10.96 1.00 3.92
CA ILE A 88 -11.75 0.56 5.08
C ILE A 88 -11.41 1.39 6.32
N LEU A 89 -10.13 1.55 6.67
CA LEU A 89 -9.74 2.31 7.85
C LEU A 89 -10.09 3.80 7.69
N PHE A 90 -9.99 4.35 6.48
CA PHE A 90 -10.46 5.70 6.18
C PHE A 90 -11.97 5.84 6.39
N ALA A 91 -12.75 4.83 6.00
CA ALA A 91 -14.18 4.80 6.24
C ALA A 91 -14.51 4.78 7.73
N MET A 92 -13.83 3.91 8.49
CA MET A 92 -13.97 3.84 9.95
C MET A 92 -13.64 5.19 10.63
N GLU A 93 -12.68 5.95 10.07
CA GLU A 93 -12.29 7.29 10.55
C GLU A 93 -13.15 8.43 10.00
N GLY A 94 -14.17 8.16 9.18
CA GLY A 94 -15.16 9.13 8.73
C GLY A 94 -14.96 9.71 7.32
N ALA A 95 -14.08 9.13 6.49
CA ALA A 95 -13.80 9.59 5.14
C ALA A 95 -14.58 8.82 4.05
N ASP A 96 -14.98 9.52 3.00
CA ASP A 96 -15.48 8.90 1.77
C ASP A 96 -14.32 8.58 0.82
N SER A 97 -14.48 7.54 -0.01
CA SER A 97 -13.45 7.07 -0.92
C SER A 97 -13.89 7.06 -2.38
N PHE A 98 -12.95 7.34 -3.28
CA PHE A 98 -13.02 7.08 -4.71
C PHE A 98 -11.86 6.16 -5.07
N ILE A 99 -12.18 4.92 -5.46
CA ILE A 99 -11.22 3.85 -5.67
C ILE A 99 -11.02 3.61 -7.17
N VAL A 100 -9.76 3.59 -7.58
CA VAL A 100 -9.33 3.30 -8.94
C VAL A 100 -8.59 1.97 -8.96
N TYR A 101 -8.89 1.13 -9.94
CA TYR A 101 -8.41 -0.26 -10.06
C TYR A 101 -8.50 -0.72 -11.52
N LEU A 102 -7.93 -1.87 -11.86
CA LEU A 102 -8.05 -2.45 -13.20
C LEU A 102 -9.40 -3.16 -13.39
N PRO A 103 -10.00 -3.16 -14.60
CA PRO A 103 -11.29 -3.82 -14.83
C PRO A 103 -11.37 -5.29 -14.39
N GLU A 104 -10.27 -6.02 -14.45
CA GLU A 104 -10.18 -7.42 -14.04
C GLU A 104 -10.37 -7.62 -12.52
N GLU A 105 -10.17 -6.57 -11.72
CA GLU A 105 -10.25 -6.57 -10.25
C GLU A 105 -11.63 -6.17 -9.72
N GLU A 106 -12.64 -6.01 -10.59
CA GLU A 106 -13.99 -5.52 -10.27
C GLU A 106 -14.63 -6.22 -9.06
N LYS A 107 -14.49 -7.55 -8.96
CA LYS A 107 -15.03 -8.33 -7.85
C LYS A 107 -14.44 -7.88 -6.51
N ASP A 108 -13.14 -7.64 -6.48
CA ASP A 108 -12.44 -7.19 -5.27
C ASP A 108 -12.74 -5.72 -4.96
N ALA A 109 -12.91 -4.88 -5.97
CA ALA A 109 -13.34 -3.50 -5.80
C ALA A 109 -14.75 -3.39 -5.18
N GLN A 110 -15.69 -4.21 -5.63
CA GLN A 110 -17.05 -4.27 -5.07
C GLN A 110 -17.06 -4.72 -3.61
N GLU A 111 -16.22 -5.70 -3.24
CA GLU A 111 -16.09 -6.12 -1.85
C GLU A 111 -15.51 -4.99 -0.97
N THR A 112 -14.50 -4.26 -1.46
CA THR A 112 -14.01 -3.08 -0.73
C THR A 112 -15.08 -2.02 -0.57
N LYS A 113 -15.82 -1.71 -1.64
CA LYS A 113 -16.93 -0.76 -1.61
C LYS A 113 -17.95 -1.14 -0.54
N LYS A 114 -18.37 -2.41 -0.53
CA LYS A 114 -19.32 -2.93 0.46
C LYS A 114 -18.81 -2.70 1.88
N LYS A 115 -17.55 -3.03 2.17
CA LYS A 115 -16.95 -2.82 3.50
C LYS A 115 -16.86 -1.34 3.90
N VAL A 116 -16.55 -0.45 2.96
CA VAL A 116 -16.57 1.00 3.21
C VAL A 116 -17.99 1.48 3.55
N GLU A 117 -18.98 1.00 2.81
CA GLU A 117 -20.39 1.37 3.01
C GLU A 117 -20.99 0.78 4.31
N GLU A 118 -20.49 -0.36 4.79
CA GLU A 118 -20.82 -0.93 6.11
C GLU A 118 -20.45 0.01 7.27
N TYR A 119 -19.41 0.84 7.11
CA TYR A 119 -19.04 1.88 8.07
C TYR A 119 -19.74 3.24 7.81
N GLY A 120 -20.77 3.26 6.96
CA GLY A 120 -21.62 4.42 6.72
C GLY A 120 -21.00 5.50 5.83
N ARG A 121 -19.89 5.20 5.15
CA ARG A 121 -19.20 6.13 4.24
C ARG A 121 -19.49 5.80 2.78
N LYS A 122 -19.35 6.80 1.90
CA LYS A 122 -19.57 6.61 0.47
C LYS A 122 -18.31 6.05 -0.19
N CYS A 123 -18.49 5.08 -1.09
CA CYS A 123 -17.41 4.56 -1.91
C CYS A 123 -17.78 4.56 -3.40
N TYR A 124 -17.00 5.27 -4.19
CA TYR A 124 -17.11 5.32 -5.64
C TYR A 124 -16.03 4.45 -6.27
N LEU A 125 -16.36 3.80 -7.38
CA LEU A 125 -15.48 2.87 -8.09
C LEU A 125 -15.25 3.38 -9.51
N HIS A 126 -14.01 3.26 -9.99
CA HIS A 126 -13.63 3.63 -11.35
C HIS A 126 -12.57 2.67 -11.90
N ALA A 127 -13.01 1.71 -12.71
CA ALA A 127 -12.14 0.75 -13.38
C ALA A 127 -11.43 1.42 -14.58
N THR A 128 -10.11 1.54 -14.53
CA THR A 128 -9.30 2.05 -15.65
C THR A 128 -7.81 1.74 -15.47
N ASP A 129 -7.07 1.68 -16.59
CA ASP A 129 -5.62 1.60 -16.56
C ASP A 129 -5.01 3.01 -16.43
N LEU A 130 -4.27 3.25 -15.35
CA LEU A 130 -3.64 4.53 -15.05
C LEU A 130 -2.34 4.78 -15.84
N THR A 131 -1.86 3.85 -16.66
CA THR A 131 -0.62 4.03 -17.44
C THR A 131 -0.69 5.17 -18.47
N SER A 132 -1.90 5.63 -18.84
CA SER A 132 -2.10 6.81 -19.69
C SER A 132 -2.39 8.08 -18.89
N LYS A 133 -1.86 9.22 -19.36
CA LYS A 133 -2.11 10.53 -18.74
C LYS A 133 -3.56 10.98 -18.89
N GLU A 134 -4.23 10.56 -19.96
CA GLU A 134 -5.64 10.83 -20.24
C GLU A 134 -6.53 10.16 -19.19
N ASN A 135 -6.29 8.87 -18.89
CA ASN A 135 -7.04 8.14 -17.86
C ASN A 135 -6.79 8.73 -16.48
N CYS A 136 -5.54 9.09 -16.15
CA CYS A 136 -5.23 9.78 -14.90
C CYS A 136 -6.02 11.08 -14.74
N LYS A 137 -6.15 11.87 -15.81
CA LYS A 137 -6.91 13.12 -15.80
C LYS A 137 -8.41 12.86 -15.61
N ALA A 138 -8.97 11.93 -16.38
CA ALA A 138 -10.38 11.56 -16.31
C ALA A 138 -10.78 11.05 -14.92
N VAL A 139 -9.90 10.30 -14.25
CA VAL A 139 -10.07 9.84 -12.86
C VAL A 139 -10.22 11.00 -11.90
N VAL A 140 -9.34 12.02 -11.98
CA VAL A 140 -9.40 13.19 -11.10
C VAL A 140 -10.68 13.99 -11.37
N GLU A 141 -11.04 14.18 -12.63
CA GLU A 141 -12.28 14.87 -13.03
C GLU A 141 -13.52 14.13 -12.49
N ALA A 142 -13.58 12.80 -12.63
CA ALA A 142 -14.67 11.97 -12.10
C ALA A 142 -14.74 11.98 -10.56
N ALA A 143 -13.58 11.94 -9.90
CA ALA A 143 -13.50 12.02 -8.44
C ALA A 143 -14.03 13.36 -7.91
N LEU A 144 -13.68 14.47 -8.57
CA LEU A 144 -14.20 15.79 -8.25
C LEU A 144 -15.71 15.89 -8.52
N GLU A 145 -16.21 15.32 -9.61
CA GLU A 145 -17.65 15.28 -9.91
C GLU A 145 -18.45 14.54 -8.83
N LYS A 146 -17.95 13.37 -8.38
CA LYS A 146 -18.67 12.53 -7.41
C LYS A 146 -18.54 13.00 -5.96
N MET A 147 -17.36 13.46 -5.56
CA MET A 147 -17.06 13.80 -4.16
C MET A 147 -17.08 15.30 -3.88
N GLY A 148 -17.08 16.16 -4.91
CA GLY A 148 -17.01 17.62 -4.82
C GLY A 148 -15.65 18.18 -4.41
N SER A 149 -14.74 17.35 -3.91
CA SER A 149 -13.37 17.71 -3.51
C SER A 149 -12.50 16.46 -3.38
N ILE A 150 -11.18 16.66 -3.36
CA ILE A 150 -10.19 15.62 -3.05
C ILE A 150 -9.28 16.18 -1.95
N ASN A 151 -9.43 15.69 -0.71
CA ASN A 151 -8.61 16.13 0.42
C ASN A 151 -7.38 15.25 0.64
N ILE A 152 -7.45 14.00 0.18
CA ILE A 152 -6.41 13.00 0.36
C ILE A 152 -6.21 12.32 -1.00
N LEU A 153 -4.99 12.41 -1.54
CA LEU A 153 -4.58 11.58 -2.67
C LEU A 153 -3.66 10.47 -2.16
N VAL A 154 -4.08 9.22 -2.33
CA VAL A 154 -3.27 8.04 -2.03
C VAL A 154 -2.85 7.40 -3.35
N ASN A 155 -1.59 7.57 -3.72
CA ASN A 155 -0.99 6.83 -4.81
C ASN A 155 -0.47 5.51 -4.25
N ASN A 156 -1.12 4.40 -4.58
CA ASN A 156 -0.80 3.09 -4.04
C ASN A 156 -0.65 1.99 -5.10
N ALA A 157 -1.35 2.08 -6.23
CA ALA A 157 -1.24 1.11 -7.33
C ALA A 157 0.22 0.89 -7.75
N ALA A 158 0.57 -0.37 -8.04
CA ALA A 158 1.91 -0.77 -8.47
C ALA A 158 1.88 -2.10 -9.22
N PHE A 159 2.88 -2.31 -10.05
CA PHE A 159 3.24 -3.58 -10.68
C PHE A 159 4.66 -3.97 -10.26
N GLN A 160 4.91 -5.26 -10.10
CA GLN A 160 6.24 -5.83 -9.91
C GLN A 160 6.31 -7.18 -10.63
N MET A 161 7.51 -7.63 -11.00
CA MET A 161 7.74 -8.98 -11.50
C MET A 161 9.19 -9.36 -11.25
N MET A 162 9.43 -10.50 -10.59
CA MET A 162 10.78 -10.90 -10.21
C MET A 162 11.63 -11.24 -11.44
N GLN A 163 12.86 -10.72 -11.46
CA GLN A 163 13.90 -11.06 -12.43
C GLN A 163 15.25 -11.10 -11.70
N GLN A 164 15.99 -12.20 -11.83
CA GLN A 164 17.20 -12.45 -11.03
C GLN A 164 18.41 -11.64 -11.50
N ASP A 165 18.50 -11.35 -12.79
CA ASP A 165 19.63 -10.65 -13.40
C ASP A 165 19.12 -9.59 -14.38
N ILE A 166 19.77 -8.43 -14.42
CA ILE A 166 19.44 -7.35 -15.34
C ILE A 166 19.57 -7.77 -16.81
N LYS A 167 20.47 -8.71 -17.12
CA LYS A 167 20.62 -9.24 -18.50
C LYS A 167 19.38 -9.95 -19.01
N ASP A 168 18.55 -10.45 -18.10
CA ASP A 168 17.33 -11.20 -18.41
C ASP A 168 16.06 -10.34 -18.22
N LEU A 169 16.20 -9.11 -17.72
CA LEU A 169 15.11 -8.19 -17.50
C LEU A 169 14.59 -7.64 -18.85
N PRO A 170 13.38 -7.99 -19.29
CA PRO A 170 12.88 -7.52 -20.58
C PRO A 170 12.64 -6.01 -20.56
N GLU A 171 12.97 -5.32 -21.65
CA GLU A 171 12.75 -3.87 -21.77
C GLU A 171 11.26 -3.50 -21.64
N ASP A 172 10.37 -4.34 -22.16
CA ASP A 172 8.92 -4.16 -22.01
C ASP A 172 8.47 -4.25 -20.54
N GLN A 173 9.10 -5.11 -19.75
CA GLN A 173 8.85 -5.17 -18.30
C GLN A 173 9.32 -3.88 -17.63
N TRP A 174 10.54 -3.42 -17.94
CA TRP A 174 11.07 -2.17 -17.40
C TRP A 174 10.12 -0.99 -17.69
N ILE A 175 9.70 -0.84 -18.95
CA ILE A 175 8.78 0.23 -19.38
C ILE A 175 7.44 0.12 -18.66
N LYS A 176 6.86 -1.09 -18.60
CA LYS A 176 5.59 -1.34 -17.89
C LYS A 176 5.70 -0.95 -16.42
N THR A 177 6.75 -1.37 -15.72
CA THR A 177 6.96 -1.08 -14.31
C THR A 177 7.01 0.44 -14.05
N PHE A 178 7.71 1.22 -14.88
CA PHE A 178 7.72 2.69 -14.74
C PHE A 178 6.38 3.34 -15.11
N ASN A 179 5.73 2.87 -16.17
CA ASN A 179 4.42 3.36 -16.61
C ASN A 179 3.32 3.12 -15.58
N THR A 180 3.44 2.07 -14.77
CA THR A 180 2.50 1.79 -13.67
C THR A 180 2.89 2.48 -12.37
N ASN A 181 4.18 2.50 -12.01
CA ASN A 181 4.57 2.80 -10.62
C ASN A 181 4.91 4.26 -10.34
N ILE A 182 5.29 5.07 -11.34
CA ILE A 182 5.71 6.46 -11.09
C ILE A 182 5.06 7.48 -12.02
N HIS A 183 4.82 7.14 -13.29
CA HIS A 183 4.11 8.06 -14.19
C HIS A 183 2.70 8.44 -13.67
N PRO A 184 1.88 7.51 -13.16
CA PRO A 184 0.57 7.86 -12.63
C PRO A 184 0.65 8.74 -11.38
N TYR A 185 1.67 8.53 -10.53
CA TYR A 185 1.88 9.33 -9.32
C TYR A 185 2.14 10.79 -9.69
N PHE A 186 2.93 11.02 -10.74
CA PHE A 186 3.14 12.35 -11.31
C PHE A 186 1.86 12.95 -11.90
N TYR A 187 1.15 12.22 -12.76
CA TYR A 187 -0.05 12.74 -13.43
C TYR A 187 -1.18 13.04 -12.45
N LEU A 188 -1.47 12.12 -11.53
CA LEU A 188 -2.52 12.28 -10.52
C LEU A 188 -2.20 13.45 -9.58
N ALA A 189 -0.96 13.58 -9.11
CA ALA A 189 -0.57 14.75 -8.33
C ALA A 189 -0.75 16.04 -9.14
N LYS A 190 -0.23 16.09 -10.36
CA LYS A 190 -0.33 17.26 -11.26
C LYS A 190 -1.77 17.71 -11.46
N TYR A 191 -2.71 16.78 -11.67
CA TYR A 191 -4.10 17.10 -11.93
C TYR A 191 -4.93 17.32 -10.65
N THR A 192 -4.55 16.73 -9.52
CA THR A 192 -5.26 16.91 -8.24
C THR A 192 -4.89 18.19 -7.53
N LEU A 193 -3.60 18.57 -7.52
CA LEU A 193 -3.06 19.71 -6.77
C LEU A 193 -3.74 21.07 -7.06
N PRO A 194 -4.19 21.41 -8.28
CA PRO A 194 -4.95 22.62 -8.53
C PRO A 194 -6.27 22.73 -7.73
N HIS A 195 -6.79 21.61 -7.24
CA HIS A 195 -8.06 21.53 -6.50
C HIS A 195 -7.87 21.31 -5.00
N MET A 196 -6.63 21.04 -4.57
CA MET A 196 -6.28 20.87 -3.15
C MET A 196 -6.08 22.22 -2.46
N LYS A 197 -6.33 22.25 -1.16
CA LYS A 197 -6.26 23.43 -0.29
C LYS A 197 -5.37 23.14 0.91
N ARG A 198 -5.06 24.19 1.69
CA ARG A 198 -4.38 24.06 2.98
C ARG A 198 -5.09 22.99 3.84
N GLY A 199 -4.32 22.06 4.38
CA GLY A 199 -4.81 20.95 5.20
C GLY A 199 -5.05 19.65 4.42
N ASP A 200 -4.99 19.69 3.09
CA ASP A 200 -5.02 18.49 2.25
C ASP A 200 -3.64 17.81 2.18
N THR A 201 -3.60 16.55 1.75
CA THR A 201 -2.37 15.75 1.79
C THR A 201 -2.27 14.73 0.67
N ILE A 202 -1.04 14.43 0.27
CA ILE A 202 -0.70 13.35 -0.66
C ILE A 202 0.12 12.31 0.09
N ILE A 203 -0.21 11.03 -0.09
CA ILE A 203 0.51 9.92 0.52
C ILE A 203 0.87 8.93 -0.59
N ASN A 204 2.16 8.66 -0.74
CA ASN A 204 2.67 7.76 -1.77
C ASN A 204 3.11 6.43 -1.14
N ASN A 205 2.62 5.30 -1.66
CA ASN A 205 3.06 3.99 -1.22
C ASN A 205 4.38 3.61 -1.93
N ALA A 206 5.50 3.86 -1.26
CA ALA A 206 6.83 3.46 -1.68
C ALA A 206 7.04 1.95 -1.39
N SER A 207 8.22 1.58 -0.91
CA SER A 207 8.56 0.22 -0.48
C SER A 207 9.86 0.26 0.30
N ILE A 208 10.06 -0.71 1.19
CA ILE A 208 11.39 -0.98 1.77
C ILE A 208 12.45 -1.20 0.68
N ASN A 209 12.08 -1.73 -0.49
CA ASN A 209 13.00 -2.03 -1.59
C ASN A 209 13.83 -0.81 -2.02
N ALA A 210 13.24 0.39 -1.96
CA ALA A 210 13.95 1.65 -2.26
C ALA A 210 15.15 1.92 -1.34
N TYR A 211 15.17 1.29 -0.16
CA TYR A 211 16.17 1.51 0.88
C TYR A 211 17.14 0.33 1.01
N ILE A 212 16.65 -0.91 0.83
CA ILE A 212 17.49 -2.12 0.95
C ILE A 212 18.11 -2.56 -0.37
N GLY A 213 17.67 -2.01 -1.51
CA GLY A 213 18.20 -2.34 -2.83
C GLY A 213 17.95 -3.80 -3.21
N ARG A 214 16.70 -4.27 -3.13
CA ARG A 214 16.35 -5.67 -3.40
C ARG A 214 16.71 -6.04 -4.86
N PRO A 215 17.64 -7.00 -5.09
CA PRO A 215 18.29 -7.18 -6.39
C PRO A 215 17.43 -7.89 -7.44
N ASP A 216 16.57 -8.81 -7.01
CA ASP A 216 15.68 -9.62 -7.85
C ASP A 216 14.40 -8.87 -8.31
N LEU A 217 14.33 -7.56 -8.04
CA LEU A 217 13.23 -6.65 -8.35
C LEU A 217 13.78 -5.29 -8.81
N LEU A 218 14.81 -5.26 -9.65
CA LEU A 218 15.58 -4.04 -9.97
C LEU A 218 14.73 -2.88 -10.54
N ASP A 219 13.85 -3.15 -11.50
CA ASP A 219 12.93 -2.15 -12.08
C ASP A 219 11.96 -1.61 -11.02
N TYR A 220 11.31 -2.49 -10.26
CA TYR A 220 10.43 -2.12 -9.16
C TYR A 220 11.16 -1.30 -8.10
N THR A 221 12.31 -1.77 -7.62
CA THR A 221 13.19 -1.07 -6.67
C THR A 221 13.53 0.34 -7.17
N SER A 222 13.86 0.47 -8.45
CA SER A 222 14.14 1.77 -9.09
C SER A 222 12.93 2.70 -9.06
N THR A 223 11.73 2.21 -9.40
CA THR A 223 10.51 3.01 -9.33
C THR A 223 10.16 3.43 -7.90
N LYS A 224 10.38 2.56 -6.91
CA LYS A 224 10.13 2.90 -5.50
C LYS A 224 11.14 3.93 -4.98
N GLY A 225 12.39 3.92 -5.46
CA GLY A 225 13.35 5.01 -5.26
C GLY A 225 12.89 6.33 -5.87
N ALA A 226 12.36 6.30 -7.10
CA ALA A 226 11.78 7.47 -7.75
C ALA A 226 10.59 8.05 -6.96
N ILE A 227 9.72 7.19 -6.39
CA ILE A 227 8.61 7.62 -5.52
C ILE A 227 9.12 8.36 -4.27
N VAL A 228 10.18 7.87 -3.63
CA VAL A 228 10.78 8.54 -2.45
C VAL A 228 11.33 9.92 -2.82
N ALA A 229 12.08 10.02 -3.92
CA ALA A 229 12.61 11.29 -4.40
C ALA A 229 11.48 12.26 -4.81
N PHE A 230 10.46 11.76 -5.52
CA PHE A 230 9.28 12.51 -5.93
C PHE A 230 8.51 13.08 -4.72
N THR A 231 8.32 12.27 -3.68
CA THR A 231 7.67 12.67 -2.42
C THR A 231 8.39 13.87 -1.79
N ARG A 232 9.72 13.79 -1.65
CA ARG A 232 10.55 14.86 -1.08
C ARG A 232 10.48 16.14 -1.93
N GLY A 233 10.65 16.00 -3.24
CA GLY A 233 10.59 17.12 -4.18
C GLY A 233 9.24 17.83 -4.17
N LEU A 234 8.15 17.07 -4.24
CA LEU A 234 6.80 17.63 -4.27
C LEU A 234 6.41 18.25 -2.92
N SER A 235 6.82 17.65 -1.79
CA SER A 235 6.68 18.26 -0.47
C SER A 235 7.32 19.65 -0.43
N ASN A 236 8.57 19.78 -0.89
CA ASN A 236 9.27 21.06 -0.89
C ASN A 236 8.55 22.14 -1.73
N GLN A 237 7.85 21.74 -2.79
CA GLN A 237 7.06 22.65 -3.63
C GLN A 237 5.76 23.12 -2.95
N TYR A 238 5.11 22.25 -2.16
CA TYR A 238 3.73 22.47 -1.71
C TYR A 238 3.55 22.68 -0.20
N VAL A 239 4.58 22.40 0.62
CA VAL A 239 4.51 22.58 2.08
C VAL A 239 4.20 24.04 2.45
N GLY A 240 4.75 25.02 1.73
CA GLY A 240 4.47 26.45 1.92
C GLY A 240 3.01 26.83 1.62
N ARG A 241 2.28 26.01 0.87
CA ARG A 241 0.84 26.14 0.58
C ARG A 241 -0.03 25.39 1.59
N GLY A 242 0.58 24.75 2.59
CA GLY A 242 -0.11 23.97 3.62
C GLY A 242 -0.61 22.62 3.13
N ILE A 243 -0.04 22.07 2.05
CA ILE A 243 -0.33 20.71 1.57
C ILE A 243 0.88 19.83 1.91
N ARG A 244 0.64 18.73 2.62
CA ARG A 244 1.69 17.79 3.02
C ARG A 244 1.83 16.70 1.97
N VAL A 245 3.06 16.22 1.77
CA VAL A 245 3.35 15.09 0.87
C VAL A 245 4.29 14.14 1.58
N ASN A 246 3.86 12.92 1.85
CA ASN A 246 4.64 11.92 2.58
C ASN A 246 4.60 10.57 1.87
N ALA A 247 5.46 9.66 2.30
CA ALA A 247 5.48 8.29 1.82
C ALA A 247 5.34 7.28 2.95
N VAL A 248 4.87 6.09 2.61
CA VAL A 248 4.95 4.89 3.44
C VAL A 248 5.81 3.89 2.68
N ALA A 249 6.76 3.23 3.35
CA ALA A 249 7.65 2.22 2.79
C ALA A 249 7.42 0.87 3.50
N PRO A 250 6.39 0.11 3.09
CA PRO A 250 6.09 -1.19 3.69
C PRO A 250 7.22 -2.19 3.49
N GLY A 251 7.32 -3.13 4.43
CA GLY A 251 8.12 -4.35 4.27
C GLY A 251 7.37 -5.43 3.48
N PRO A 252 7.54 -6.72 3.82
CA PRO A 252 6.74 -7.80 3.26
C PRO A 252 5.31 -7.73 3.81
N VAL A 253 4.33 -7.60 2.92
CA VAL A 253 2.90 -7.51 3.27
C VAL A 253 2.11 -8.55 2.49
N TRP A 254 1.25 -9.32 3.19
CA TRP A 254 0.42 -10.34 2.55
C TRP A 254 -0.68 -9.69 1.69
N THR A 255 -0.53 -9.74 0.36
CA THR A 255 -1.40 -9.09 -0.62
C THR A 255 -1.46 -9.92 -1.92
N PRO A 256 -2.42 -9.68 -2.84
CA PRO A 256 -2.50 -10.42 -4.11
C PRO A 256 -1.27 -10.27 -5.00
N LEU A 257 -0.51 -9.18 -4.82
CA LEU A 257 0.73 -8.94 -5.55
C LEU A 257 1.77 -10.04 -5.29
N ILE A 258 1.73 -10.71 -4.15
CA ILE A 258 2.71 -11.74 -3.77
C ILE A 258 2.54 -13.02 -4.61
N PRO A 259 1.39 -13.73 -4.57
CA PRO A 259 1.20 -14.94 -5.37
C PRO A 259 1.15 -14.67 -6.89
N SER A 260 0.98 -13.42 -7.34
CA SER A 260 0.96 -13.10 -8.78
C SER A 260 2.33 -12.76 -9.39
N THR A 261 3.37 -12.57 -8.55
CA THR A 261 4.66 -12.01 -9.03
C THR A 261 5.92 -12.64 -8.43
N MET A 262 5.79 -13.42 -7.34
CA MET A 262 6.93 -14.04 -6.65
C MET A 262 7.11 -15.52 -6.99
N THR A 263 8.34 -16.02 -6.89
CA THR A 263 8.64 -17.46 -7.01
C THR A 263 8.26 -18.22 -5.73
N ASP A 264 8.22 -19.55 -5.80
CA ASP A 264 8.00 -20.44 -4.66
C ASP A 264 8.99 -20.18 -3.52
N GLU A 265 10.27 -20.04 -3.85
CA GLU A 265 11.34 -19.79 -2.89
C GLU A 265 11.14 -18.44 -2.20
N ALA A 266 10.84 -17.40 -2.97
CA ALA A 266 10.59 -16.06 -2.43
C ALA A 266 9.37 -16.02 -1.52
N MET A 267 8.31 -16.78 -1.83
CA MET A 267 7.12 -16.91 -0.96
C MET A 267 7.42 -17.66 0.34
N LYS A 268 8.22 -18.73 0.30
CA LYS A 268 8.66 -19.47 1.50
C LYS A 268 9.48 -18.61 2.46
N GLU A 269 10.27 -17.68 1.91
CA GLU A 269 11.11 -16.76 2.66
C GLU A 269 10.44 -15.39 2.93
N PHE A 270 9.14 -15.25 2.63
CA PHE A 270 8.41 -13.99 2.72
C PHE A 270 8.11 -13.59 4.17
N THR A 271 9.12 -13.06 4.85
CA THR A 271 9.09 -12.71 6.28
C THR A 271 9.94 -11.47 6.59
N SER A 272 9.85 -10.99 7.83
CA SER A 272 10.58 -9.84 8.36
C SER A 272 11.30 -10.21 9.66
N PRO A 273 12.12 -9.31 10.27
CA PRO A 273 12.68 -9.55 11.60
C PRO A 273 11.66 -9.84 12.71
N MET A 274 10.38 -9.43 12.56
CA MET A 274 9.28 -9.85 13.44
C MET A 274 8.88 -11.33 13.27
N GLY A 275 9.49 -12.07 12.33
CA GLY A 275 9.25 -13.48 12.09
C GLY A 275 7.96 -13.78 11.33
N ARG A 276 7.31 -12.76 10.75
CA ARG A 276 6.14 -12.88 9.88
C ARG A 276 6.08 -11.73 8.87
N PRO A 277 5.32 -11.85 7.78
CA PRO A 277 4.90 -10.69 7.00
C PRO A 277 3.87 -9.86 7.77
N SER A 278 3.78 -8.58 7.42
CA SER A 278 2.70 -7.71 7.91
C SER A 278 1.39 -8.01 7.22
N GLN A 279 0.28 -7.74 7.91
CA GLN A 279 -1.04 -7.68 7.29
C GLN A 279 -1.30 -6.27 6.73
N PRO A 280 -2.13 -6.14 5.68
CA PRO A 280 -2.46 -4.85 5.09
C PRO A 280 -2.98 -3.78 6.07
N SER A 281 -3.79 -4.18 7.06
CA SER A 281 -4.31 -3.31 8.11
C SER A 281 -3.22 -2.61 8.93
N GLU A 282 -2.13 -3.32 9.25
CA GLU A 282 -0.99 -2.77 10.01
C GLU A 282 -0.34 -1.61 9.25
N ILE A 283 -0.28 -1.72 7.93
CA ILE A 283 0.26 -0.68 7.04
C ILE A 283 -0.72 0.49 6.94
N ALA A 284 -2.01 0.21 6.78
CA ALA A 284 -3.05 1.22 6.62
C ALA A 284 -3.15 2.18 7.84
N THR A 285 -2.77 1.75 9.05
CA THR A 285 -2.67 2.65 10.21
C THR A 285 -1.71 3.84 9.98
N CYS A 286 -0.61 3.62 9.24
CA CYS A 286 0.33 4.69 8.87
C CYS A 286 -0.31 5.70 7.92
N PHE A 287 -1.17 5.23 7.01
CA PHE A 287 -1.91 6.10 6.10
C PHE A 287 -2.96 6.93 6.84
N VAL A 288 -3.65 6.37 7.85
CA VAL A 288 -4.57 7.15 8.70
C VAL A 288 -3.81 8.28 9.41
N PHE A 289 -2.67 7.95 10.04
CA PHE A 289 -1.83 8.93 10.72
C PHE A 289 -1.37 10.05 9.76
N LEU A 290 -0.84 9.68 8.59
CA LEU A 290 -0.37 10.63 7.58
C LEU A 290 -1.51 11.41 6.92
N ALA A 291 -2.72 10.88 6.85
CA ALA A 291 -3.88 11.57 6.31
C ALA A 291 -4.47 12.60 7.28
N SER A 292 -4.39 12.31 8.59
CA SER A 292 -4.98 13.12 9.65
C SER A 292 -4.12 14.32 10.09
N THR A 293 -4.68 15.15 10.97
CA THR A 293 -3.97 16.27 11.62
C THR A 293 -2.90 15.83 12.61
N ASP A 294 -2.88 14.55 13.02
CA ASP A 294 -1.87 14.02 13.94
C ASP A 294 -0.44 14.14 13.37
N SER A 295 -0.32 14.21 12.05
CA SER A 295 0.93 14.39 11.31
C SER A 295 1.13 15.82 10.78
N SER A 296 0.51 16.83 11.43
CA SER A 296 0.53 18.23 10.97
C SER A 296 1.93 18.84 10.79
N SER A 297 2.94 18.36 11.52
CA SER A 297 4.35 18.80 11.40
C SER A 297 5.21 17.87 10.51
N ILE A 298 4.59 16.93 9.79
CA ILE A 298 5.29 15.91 8.99
C ILE A 298 4.99 16.12 7.51
N SER A 299 6.01 16.51 6.74
CA SER A 299 5.99 16.57 5.28
C SER A 299 7.35 16.19 4.70
N GLY A 300 7.37 15.50 3.56
CA GLY A 300 8.56 15.01 2.89
C GLY A 300 9.17 13.75 3.52
N GLN A 301 8.49 13.17 4.51
CA GLN A 301 9.00 12.06 5.31
C GLN A 301 8.53 10.71 4.77
N THR A 302 9.21 9.64 5.18
CA THR A 302 8.82 8.25 4.91
C THR A 302 8.61 7.51 6.23
N LEU A 303 7.46 6.85 6.39
CA LEU A 303 7.23 5.91 7.48
C LEU A 303 7.60 4.49 7.05
N HIS A 304 8.20 3.71 7.93
CA HIS A 304 8.75 2.38 7.62
C HIS A 304 8.05 1.24 8.40
N PRO A 305 6.77 0.93 8.14
CA PRO A 305 6.11 -0.23 8.73
C PRO A 305 6.58 -1.52 8.04
N ASN A 306 7.76 -2.01 8.45
CA ASN A 306 8.49 -3.04 7.69
C ASN A 306 8.92 -4.28 8.49
N GLY A 307 8.36 -4.44 9.69
CA GLY A 307 8.64 -5.60 10.53
C GLY A 307 10.01 -5.58 11.20
N GLY A 308 10.60 -4.40 11.41
CA GLY A 308 11.83 -4.23 12.21
C GLY A 308 13.14 -4.21 11.40
N THR A 309 13.06 -4.13 10.08
CA THR A 309 14.26 -4.00 9.24
C THR A 309 14.82 -2.58 9.34
N ILE A 310 16.06 -2.46 9.85
CA ILE A 310 16.77 -1.18 9.95
C ILE A 310 17.19 -0.71 8.54
N VAL A 311 16.81 0.52 8.20
CA VAL A 311 17.06 1.12 6.88
C VAL A 311 17.73 2.49 6.96
N ASN A 312 18.29 2.85 8.12
CA ASN A 312 18.89 4.17 8.37
C ASN A 312 17.92 5.32 8.03
N GLY A 313 16.71 5.23 8.58
CA GLY A 313 15.60 6.16 8.35
C GLY A 313 15.77 7.52 9.01
#